data_AF-A0A943FJ63-F1
#
_entry.id   AF-A0A943FJ63-F1
#
_cell.length_a   1.000
_cell.length_b   1.000
_cell.length_c   1.000
_cell.angle_alpha   90.00
_cell.angle_beta   90.00
_cell.angle_gamma   90.00
#
_symmetry.space_group_name_H-M   'P 1'
#
loop_
_entity.id
_entity.type
_entity.pdbx_description
1 polymer ?
#
loop_
_entity_poly.entity_id
_entity_poly.type
_entity_poly.pdbx_seq_one_letter_code
_entity_poly.pdbx_strand_id
1 'polypeptide(L)'
;MKNEMTLDKTGLTIPGSELAECGMAGVDLSAQMTHSLLLLMPREMTAVQTADALAGLFDAASQLVSALLDACRMPCCKNCDSDVREFDLDAVPAPIRKLLLDSGCCPALLECYLEEGDVVYAAE
;
A
#
# COMPACT_ATOMS: atom_id res chain seq x y z
N MET A 1 9.03 15.45 -23.59
CA MET A 1 10.01 14.57 -22.90
C MET A 1 9.19 13.57 -22.09
N LYS A 2 9.64 12.31 -22.01
CA LYS A 2 8.96 11.28 -21.22
C LYS A 2 9.26 11.55 -19.75
N ASN A 3 8.25 12.03 -19.03
CA ASN A 3 8.24 12.18 -17.57
C ASN A 3 8.03 10.80 -16.93
N GLU A 4 8.98 9.90 -17.15
CA GLU A 4 8.91 8.53 -16.63
C GLU A 4 9.96 8.42 -15.50
N MET A 5 9.52 8.02 -14.30
CA MET A 5 10.44 7.58 -13.26
C MET A 5 11.21 6.36 -13.77
N THR A 6 12.54 6.43 -13.75
CA THR A 6 13.39 5.33 -14.23
C THR A 6 14.17 4.71 -13.08
N LEU A 7 14.03 3.39 -12.91
CA LEU A 7 14.88 2.60 -12.01
C LEU A 7 15.94 1.89 -12.85
N ASP A 8 17.20 2.25 -12.65
CA ASP A 8 18.33 1.61 -13.33
C ASP A 8 19.47 1.27 -12.35
N LYS A 9 20.63 0.88 -12.88
CA LYS A 9 21.81 0.49 -12.08
C LYS A 9 22.39 1.64 -11.23
N THR A 10 22.05 2.87 -11.56
CA THR A 10 22.49 4.09 -10.88
C THR A 10 21.50 4.56 -9.82
N GLY A 11 20.26 4.07 -9.85
CA GLY A 11 19.24 4.30 -8.82
C GLY A 11 17.86 4.59 -9.41
N LEU A 12 16.95 5.06 -8.54
CA LEU A 12 15.66 5.60 -8.92
C LEU A 12 15.82 7.08 -9.27
N THR A 13 15.59 7.43 -10.54
CA THR A 13 15.55 8.82 -10.98
C THR A 13 14.12 9.33 -10.93
N ILE A 14 13.90 10.33 -10.08
CA ILE A 14 12.64 11.08 -10.02
C ILE A 14 12.89 12.41 -10.75
N PRO A 15 12.13 12.74 -11.81
CA PRO A 15 12.38 13.97 -12.53
C PRO A 15 12.03 15.19 -11.65
N GLY A 16 12.77 16.29 -11.88
CA GLY A 16 12.67 17.47 -11.02
C GLY A 16 11.31 18.18 -11.11
N SER A 17 10.56 17.97 -12.19
CA SER A 17 9.19 18.48 -12.36
C SER A 17 8.23 17.89 -11.33
N GLU A 18 8.31 16.58 -11.09
CA GLU A 18 7.47 15.84 -10.17
C GLU A 18 7.79 16.23 -8.72
N LEU A 19 9.08 16.38 -8.42
CA LEU A 19 9.51 16.95 -7.14
C LEU A 19 9.04 18.39 -6.96
N ALA A 20 9.02 19.20 -8.03
CA ALA A 20 8.53 20.58 -7.96
C ALA A 20 7.02 20.66 -7.72
N GLU A 21 6.23 19.79 -8.36
CA GLU A 21 4.79 19.67 -8.11
C GLU A 21 4.49 19.28 -6.66
N CYS A 22 5.34 18.45 -6.06
CA CYS A 22 5.27 18.11 -4.64
C CYS A 22 5.91 19.15 -3.69
N GLY A 23 6.39 20.30 -4.21
CA GLY A 23 7.05 21.33 -3.40
C GLY A 23 8.41 20.93 -2.81
N MET A 24 9.03 19.88 -3.36
CA MET A 24 10.28 19.27 -2.90
C MET A 24 11.49 19.64 -3.80
N ALA A 25 11.31 20.56 -4.76
CA ALA A 25 12.39 20.97 -5.65
C ALA A 25 13.54 21.66 -4.88
N GLY A 26 14.76 21.12 -5.03
CA GLY A 26 15.96 21.68 -4.40
C GLY A 26 16.06 21.45 -2.89
N VAL A 27 15.19 20.62 -2.32
CA VAL A 27 15.23 20.22 -0.91
C VAL A 27 16.20 19.05 -0.73
N ASP A 28 16.99 19.06 0.34
CA ASP A 28 17.82 17.89 0.71
C ASP A 28 16.90 16.79 1.28
N LEU A 29 16.84 15.66 0.58
CA LEU A 29 15.96 14.53 0.91
C LEU A 29 16.73 13.41 1.61
N SER A 30 16.07 12.80 2.58
CA SER A 30 16.40 11.49 3.12
C SER A 30 15.54 10.42 2.46
N ALA A 31 16.13 9.25 2.23
CA ALA A 31 15.44 8.09 1.71
C ALA A 31 15.46 6.97 2.76
N GLN A 32 14.29 6.44 3.08
CA GLN A 32 14.15 5.27 3.94
C GLN A 32 13.40 4.17 3.18
N MET A 33 14.03 3.01 3.08
CA MET A 33 13.45 1.85 2.44
C MET A 33 12.93 0.88 3.51
N THR A 34 11.70 0.44 3.33
CA THR A 34 11.10 -0.68 4.07
C THR A 34 11.00 -1.88 3.13
N HIS A 35 10.43 -3.00 3.59
CA HIS A 35 10.30 -4.20 2.77
C HIS A 35 9.45 -3.99 1.49
N SER A 36 8.54 -3.01 1.49
CA SER A 36 7.59 -2.79 0.40
C SER A 36 7.37 -1.31 0.02
N LEU A 37 7.94 -0.37 0.77
CA LEU A 37 7.75 1.07 0.56
C LEU A 37 9.09 1.81 0.60
N LEU A 38 9.27 2.76 -0.31
CA LEU A 38 10.33 3.76 -0.26
C LEU A 38 9.72 5.09 0.20
N LEU A 39 10.16 5.60 1.34
CA LEU A 39 9.79 6.92 1.84
C LEU A 39 10.89 7.92 1.49
N LEU A 40 10.49 9.03 0.89
CA LEU A 40 11.34 10.19 0.63
C LEU A 40 10.82 11.36 1.47
N MET A 41 11.67 11.93 2.31
CA MET A 41 11.30 13.02 3.23
C MET A 41 12.42 14.06 3.31
N PRO A 42 12.12 15.36 3.46
CA PRO A 42 13.13 16.37 3.73
C PRO A 42 13.97 16.03 4.97
N ARG A 43 15.28 16.29 4.93
CA ARG A 43 16.16 16.10 6.08
C ARG A 43 15.88 17.07 7.22
N GLU A 44 15.52 18.30 6.88
CA GLU A 44 15.17 19.35 7.83
C GLU A 44 13.77 19.87 7.52
N MET A 45 12.94 19.97 8.55
CA MET A 45 11.59 20.51 8.47
C MET A 45 11.30 21.38 9.69
N THR A 46 10.51 22.43 9.47
CA THR A 46 9.91 23.20 10.57
C THR A 46 8.78 22.40 11.22
N ALA A 47 8.43 22.74 12.47
CA ALA A 47 7.33 22.07 13.17
C ALA A 47 5.99 22.14 12.42
N VAL A 48 5.72 23.24 11.70
CA VAL A 48 4.53 23.39 10.86
C VAL A 48 4.57 22.43 9.68
N GLN A 49 5.69 22.40 8.94
CA GLN A 49 5.86 21.47 7.82
C GLN A 49 5.76 20.01 8.27
N THR A 50 6.28 19.67 9.45
CA THR A 50 6.13 18.33 10.02
C THR A 50 4.67 17.99 10.30
N ALA A 51 3.90 18.92 10.88
CA ALA A 51 2.47 18.71 11.13
C ALA A 51 1.68 18.50 9.82
N ASP A 52 1.95 19.33 8.81
CA ASP A 52 1.32 19.22 7.49
C ASP A 52 1.69 17.89 6.80
N ALA A 53 2.96 17.49 6.86
CA ALA A 53 3.42 16.21 6.31
C ALA A 53 2.74 15.01 7.02
N LEU A 54 2.60 15.06 8.34
CA LEU A 54 1.89 14.03 9.10
C LEU A 54 0.41 13.94 8.70
N ALA A 55 -0.27 15.08 8.55
CA ALA A 55 -1.66 15.11 8.09
C ALA A 55 -1.81 14.48 6.69
N GLY A 56 -0.94 14.87 5.75
CA GLY A 56 -0.91 14.27 4.41
C GLY A 56 -0.61 12.77 4.42
N LEU A 57 0.27 12.30 5.30
CA LEU A 57 0.54 10.87 5.47
C LEU A 57 -0.68 10.11 5.99
N PHE A 58 -1.45 10.66 6.93
CA PHE A 58 -2.68 10.03 7.41
C PHE A 58 -3.73 9.94 6.30
N ASP A 59 -3.91 11.01 5.52
CA ASP A 59 -4.85 11.02 4.39
C ASP A 59 -4.45 10.01 3.32
N ALA A 60 -3.16 9.99 2.94
CA ALA A 60 -2.63 9.04 1.96
C ALA A 60 -2.74 7.59 2.46
N ALA A 61 -2.43 7.34 3.74
CA ALA A 61 -2.58 6.02 4.34
C ALA A 61 -4.04 5.55 4.35
N SER A 62 -4.99 6.45 4.66
CA SER A 62 -6.42 6.14 4.62
C SER A 62 -6.89 5.76 3.21
N GLN A 63 -6.47 6.51 2.19
CA GLN A 63 -6.79 6.23 0.79
C GLN A 63 -6.16 4.92 0.32
N LEU A 64 -4.89 4.67 0.64
CA LEU A 64 -4.19 3.43 0.31
C LEU A 64 -4.86 2.22 0.96
N VAL A 65 -5.17 2.29 2.26
CA VAL A 65 -5.87 1.21 2.97
C VAL A 65 -7.23 0.96 2.31
N SER A 66 -7.98 2.00 1.98
CA SER A 66 -9.29 1.86 1.33
C SER A 66 -9.15 1.17 -0.04
N ALA A 67 -8.21 1.61 -0.88
CA ALA A 67 -7.97 1.02 -2.20
C ALA A 67 -7.51 -0.45 -2.10
N LEU A 68 -6.64 -0.77 -1.15
CA LEU A 68 -6.20 -2.15 -0.89
C LEU A 68 -7.36 -3.03 -0.40
N LEU A 69 -8.23 -2.50 0.47
CA LEU A 69 -9.40 -3.24 0.91
C LEU A 69 -10.41 -3.46 -0.20
N ASP A 70 -10.64 -2.46 -1.05
CA ASP A 70 -11.49 -2.58 -2.22
C ASP A 70 -10.93 -3.62 -3.20
N ALA A 71 -9.62 -3.65 -3.42
CA ALA A 71 -8.95 -4.70 -4.19
C ALA A 71 -9.15 -6.10 -3.57
N CYS A 72 -9.14 -6.17 -2.24
CA CYS A 72 -9.35 -7.40 -1.49
C CYS A 72 -10.83 -7.75 -1.26
N ARG A 73 -11.79 -6.98 -1.80
CA ARG A 73 -13.22 -7.34 -1.76
C ARG A 73 -13.49 -8.47 -2.74
N MET A 74 -13.18 -9.67 -2.29
CA MET A 74 -13.38 -10.89 -3.07
C MET A 74 -14.75 -11.47 -2.73
N PRO A 75 -15.73 -11.41 -3.66
CA PRO A 75 -17.06 -11.94 -3.40
C PRO A 75 -16.98 -13.44 -3.12
N CYS A 76 -17.80 -13.91 -2.18
CA CYS A 76 -17.88 -15.33 -1.83
C CYS A 76 -18.07 -16.19 -3.08
N CYS A 77 -17.31 -17.28 -3.20
CA CYS A 77 -17.60 -18.31 -4.19
C CYS A 77 -18.97 -18.93 -3.88
N LYS A 78 -19.65 -19.48 -4.89
CA LYS A 78 -21.04 -19.99 -4.78
C LYS A 78 -21.26 -21.07 -3.70
N ASN A 79 -20.19 -21.60 -3.09
CA ASN A 79 -20.18 -22.59 -2.02
C ASN A 79 -19.32 -22.17 -0.80
N CYS A 80 -19.13 -20.88 -0.50
CA CYS A 80 -18.44 -20.37 0.71
C CYS A 80 -19.35 -20.58 1.95
N ASP A 81 -19.79 -21.82 2.25
CA ASP A 81 -20.44 -22.17 3.53
C ASP A 81 -19.34 -22.36 4.57
N SER A 82 -18.96 -21.26 5.22
CA SER A 82 -17.78 -21.15 6.09
C SER A 82 -18.03 -21.47 7.56
N ASP A 83 -19.26 -21.80 7.98
CA ASP A 83 -19.62 -21.88 9.41
C ASP A 83 -18.97 -23.07 10.16
N VAL A 84 -18.21 -23.95 9.48
CA VAL A 84 -17.70 -25.20 10.06
C VAL A 84 -16.20 -25.43 9.81
N ARG A 85 -15.50 -24.60 9.02
CA ARG A 85 -14.09 -24.84 8.64
C ARG A 85 -13.16 -23.75 9.17
N GLU A 86 -12.06 -24.15 9.79
CA GLU A 86 -10.92 -23.27 10.06
C GLU A 86 -10.14 -23.05 8.75
N PHE A 87 -9.80 -21.79 8.47
CA PHE A 87 -9.01 -21.39 7.32
C PHE A 87 -7.57 -21.11 7.75
N ASP A 88 -6.59 -21.68 7.03
CA ASP A 88 -5.18 -21.43 7.25
C ASP A 88 -4.81 -20.07 6.64
N LEU A 89 -4.84 -19.05 7.50
CA LEU A 89 -4.52 -17.67 7.17
C LEU A 89 -3.32 -17.19 8.00
N ASP A 90 -2.43 -18.09 8.42
CA ASP A 90 -1.30 -17.77 9.28
C ASP A 90 -0.19 -16.99 8.57
N ALA A 91 -0.17 -17.05 7.23
CA ALA A 91 0.64 -16.16 6.41
C ALA A 91 0.23 -14.68 6.56
N VAL A 92 -1.00 -14.39 7.00
CA VAL A 92 -1.52 -13.03 7.17
C VAL A 92 -1.51 -12.66 8.66
N PRO A 93 -0.82 -11.58 9.07
CA PRO A 93 -0.84 -11.11 10.46
C PRO A 93 -2.27 -10.90 10.99
N ALA A 94 -2.54 -11.35 12.22
CA ALA A 94 -3.88 -11.31 12.82
C ALA A 94 -4.61 -9.95 12.74
N PRO A 95 -3.95 -8.78 12.93
CA PRO A 95 -4.60 -7.48 12.76
C PRO A 95 -5.07 -7.22 11.33
N ILE A 96 -4.28 -7.64 10.34
CA ILE A 96 -4.58 -7.48 8.91
C ILE A 96 -5.71 -8.43 8.52
N ARG A 97 -5.65 -9.68 8.98
CA ARG A 97 -6.70 -10.68 8.75
C ARG A 97 -8.06 -10.19 9.22
N LYS A 98 -8.15 -9.64 10.44
CA LYS A 98 -9.39 -9.06 10.96
C LYS A 98 -9.93 -7.97 10.04
N LEU A 99 -9.05 -7.07 9.60
CA LEU A 99 -9.40 -5.92 8.79
C LEU A 99 -9.90 -6.33 7.38
N LEU A 100 -9.32 -7.38 6.79
CA LEU A 100 -9.79 -7.96 5.51
C LEU A 100 -11.15 -8.66 5.65
N LEU A 101 -11.37 -9.39 6.74
CA LEU A 101 -12.66 -10.05 6.98
C LEU A 101 -13.76 -9.02 7.22
N ASP A 102 -13.48 -7.98 8.00
CA ASP A 102 -14.39 -6.86 8.25
C ASP A 102 -14.71 -6.08 6.96
N SER A 103 -13.83 -6.11 5.94
CA SER A 103 -14.06 -5.46 4.64
C SER A 103 -14.89 -6.31 3.66
N GLY A 104 -15.30 -7.52 4.04
CA GLY A 104 -16.13 -8.42 3.23
C GLY A 104 -15.34 -9.42 2.37
N CYS A 105 -14.08 -9.68 2.68
CA CYS A 105 -13.27 -10.71 2.03
C CYS A 105 -13.72 -12.12 2.46
N CYS A 106 -14.08 -13.03 1.53
CA CYS A 106 -14.37 -14.44 1.86
C CYS A 106 -13.07 -15.15 2.28
N PRO A 107 -13.00 -15.71 3.51
CA PRO A 107 -11.79 -16.36 4.02
C PRO A 107 -11.36 -17.57 3.20
N ALA A 108 -12.32 -18.32 2.63
CA ALA A 108 -12.04 -19.48 1.80
C ALA A 108 -11.30 -19.11 0.51
N LEU A 109 -11.68 -17.99 -0.11
CA LEU A 109 -11.04 -17.54 -1.34
C LEU A 109 -9.67 -16.91 -1.06
N LEU A 110 -9.53 -16.24 0.09
CA LEU A 110 -8.24 -15.74 0.55
C LEU A 110 -7.24 -16.86 0.83
N GLU A 111 -7.65 -17.95 1.48
CA GLU A 111 -6.82 -19.16 1.69
C GLU A 111 -6.29 -19.69 0.35
N CYS A 112 -7.15 -19.85 -0.65
CA CYS A 112 -6.74 -20.30 -1.99
C CYS A 112 -5.69 -19.38 -2.64
N TYR A 113 -5.87 -18.06 -2.60
CA TYR A 113 -4.89 -17.13 -3.16
C TYR A 113 -3.55 -17.14 -2.42
N LEU A 114 -3.58 -17.33 -1.10
CA LEU A 114 -2.36 -17.48 -0.30
C LEU A 114 -1.63 -18.79 -0.61
N GLU A 115 -2.36 -19.89 -0.82
CA GLU A 115 -1.80 -21.19 -1.21
C GLU A 115 -1.18 -21.15 -2.62
N GLU A 116 -1.86 -20.52 -3.58
CA GLU A 116 -1.42 -20.42 -4.98
C GLU A 116 -0.35 -19.32 -5.18
N GLY A 117 -0.19 -18.41 -4.21
CA GLY A 117 0.71 -17.26 -4.31
C GLY A 117 0.23 -16.22 -5.34
N ASP A 118 -1.07 -16.17 -5.57
CA ASP A 118 -1.69 -15.41 -6.65
C ASP A 118 -1.80 -13.91 -6.31
N VAL A 119 -1.80 -13.07 -7.35
CA VAL A 119 -1.88 -11.61 -7.21
C VAL A 119 -3.33 -11.17 -7.16
N VAL A 120 -3.73 -10.53 -6.06
CA VAL A 120 -5.04 -9.87 -5.96
C VAL A 120 -4.97 -8.51 -6.67
N TYR A 121 -5.57 -8.43 -7.85
CA TYR A 121 -5.66 -7.18 -8.61
C TYR A 121 -6.76 -6.29 -8.03
N ALA A 122 -6.46 -5.02 -7.79
CA ALA A 122 -7.50 -3.99 -7.74
C ALA A 122 -8.05 -3.85 -9.16
N ALA A 123 -9.31 -4.19 -9.39
CA ALA A 123 -9.95 -3.90 -10.68
C ALA A 123 -10.03 -2.37 -10.87
N GLU A 124 -9.59 -1.89 -12.03
CA GLU A 124 -9.77 -0.50 -12.49
C GLU A 124 -11.26 -0.13 -12.63
#